data_AF-A0A445L700-F1
#
_entry.id   AF-A0A445L700-F1
#
_cell.length_a   1.000
_cell.length_b   1.000
_cell.length_c   1.000
_cell.angle_alpha   90.00
_cell.angle_beta   90.00
_cell.angle_gamma   90.00
#
_symmetry.space_group_name_H-M   'P 1'
#
loop_
_entity.id
_entity.type
_entity.pdbx_description
1 polymer ?
#
loop_
_entity_poly.entity_id
_entity_poly.type
_entity_poly.pdbx_seq_one_letter_code
_entity_poly.pdbx_strand_id
1 'polypeptide(L)'
;MCICSMQLGGPSWKVRLGRRDSTTASREAADASIPAPFFSLSELITNFKNHGLDEKDLVVLSGGHSIGFARCVTFKDHIYNDSNIDPNFAQQLRYICPTNGGDSNLSPLDSTAAKFDINYYSNLVQKKGLLHSDQELFNGGSTDELVKEYSDDTEDFYEDFANSMIKMGNIQPLTGNQGEIRVNTLPVCFSDPSVNSFFSAPSPNLYTLLNLRSPSEFGRHPNSQLTQQILFDSPKSDSNSEIQEQEEQKRSKDLDHSKPRRNTRKPTRFNDIV
;
A
#
# COMPACT_ATOMS: atom_id res chain seq x y z
N MET A 1 12.28 -7.08 15.17
CA MET A 1 12.89 -6.50 13.96
C MET A 1 11.79 -6.47 12.90
N CYS A 2 11.21 -5.30 12.59
CA CYS A 2 10.23 -5.17 11.51
C CYS A 2 10.97 -5.09 10.19
N ILE A 3 11.26 -6.25 9.60
CA ILE A 3 12.12 -6.36 8.41
C ILE A 3 11.40 -5.83 7.15
N CYS A 4 10.06 -5.79 7.13
CA CYS A 4 9.32 -5.57 5.90
C CYS A 4 9.47 -4.15 5.31
N SER A 5 9.32 -3.07 6.11
CA SER A 5 9.51 -1.71 5.60
C SER A 5 10.95 -1.45 5.17
N MET A 6 11.92 -1.82 6.01
CA MET A 6 13.35 -1.67 5.74
C MET A 6 13.79 -2.42 4.48
N GLN A 7 13.29 -3.63 4.25
CA GLN A 7 13.60 -4.41 3.04
C GLN A 7 13.05 -3.78 1.75
N LEU A 8 12.06 -2.91 1.89
CA LEU A 8 11.44 -2.15 0.80
C LEU A 8 11.89 -0.68 0.78
N GLY A 9 12.95 -0.31 1.52
CA GLY A 9 13.54 1.04 1.49
C GLY A 9 13.06 2.01 2.57
N GLY A 10 12.15 1.59 3.46
CA GLY A 10 11.61 2.41 4.53
C GLY A 10 12.47 2.50 5.79
N PRO A 11 12.00 3.23 6.82
CA PRO A 11 12.76 3.48 8.03
C PRO A 11 12.88 2.22 8.90
N SER A 12 13.86 2.28 9.81
CA SER A 12 14.03 1.28 10.88
C SER A 12 13.74 1.91 12.23
N TRP A 13 13.17 1.13 13.15
CA TRP A 13 12.92 1.56 14.52
C TRP A 13 13.08 0.43 15.53
N LYS A 14 13.31 0.82 16.79
CA LYS A 14 13.45 -0.13 17.90
C LYS A 14 12.07 -0.65 18.30
N VAL A 15 11.73 -1.83 17.78
CA VAL A 15 10.48 -2.53 18.14
C VAL A 15 10.48 -2.91 19.62
N ARG A 16 9.46 -2.44 20.36
CA ARG A 16 9.23 -2.87 21.74
C ARG A 16 8.75 -4.33 21.77
N LEU A 17 9.29 -5.09 22.71
CA LEU A 17 9.01 -6.52 22.89
C LEU A 17 8.27 -6.75 24.21
N GLY A 18 7.83 -7.99 24.46
CA GLY A 18 7.17 -8.39 25.70
C GLY A 18 5.65 -8.47 25.64
N ARG A 19 5.05 -8.25 24.45
CA ARG A 19 3.65 -8.58 24.19
C ARG A 19 3.44 -10.09 24.29
N ARG A 20 2.30 -10.47 24.86
CA ARG A 20 1.80 -11.85 24.97
C ARG A 20 0.55 -12.02 24.11
N ASP A 21 0.26 -13.25 23.73
CA ASP A 21 -0.85 -13.57 22.85
C ASP A 21 -2.17 -13.63 23.65
N SER A 22 -3.25 -13.16 23.03
CA SER A 22 -4.61 -13.34 23.57
C SER A 22 -5.00 -14.82 23.54
N THR A 23 -6.01 -15.21 24.30
CA THR A 23 -6.64 -16.55 24.17
C THR A 23 -7.95 -16.49 23.39
N THR A 24 -8.46 -15.30 23.11
CA THR A 24 -9.72 -15.06 22.38
C THR A 24 -9.52 -14.14 21.18
N ALA A 25 -10.50 -14.13 20.29
CA ALA A 25 -10.64 -13.18 19.19
C ALA A 25 -12.05 -12.56 19.26
N SER A 26 -12.21 -11.34 18.73
CA SER A 26 -13.53 -10.70 18.60
C SER A 26 -13.68 -10.15 17.20
N ARG A 27 -14.67 -10.68 16.47
CA ARG A 27 -15.03 -10.19 15.15
C ARG A 27 -15.74 -8.85 15.25
N GLU A 28 -16.61 -8.71 16.24
CA GLU A 28 -17.37 -7.49 16.50
C GLU A 28 -16.42 -6.31 16.77
N ALA A 29 -15.37 -6.55 17.56
CA ALA A 29 -14.34 -5.53 17.80
C ALA A 29 -13.59 -5.17 16.51
N ALA A 30 -13.27 -6.15 15.65
CA ALA A 30 -12.61 -5.88 14.38
C ALA A 30 -13.50 -5.04 13.43
N ASP A 31 -14.76 -5.44 13.28
CA ASP A 31 -15.74 -4.76 12.41
C ASP A 31 -16.03 -3.32 12.91
N ALA A 32 -15.96 -3.06 14.22
CA ALA A 32 -16.18 -1.74 14.80
C ALA A 32 -14.92 -0.86 14.87
N SER A 33 -13.73 -1.47 14.96
CA SER A 33 -12.49 -0.75 15.29
C SER A 33 -11.57 -0.49 14.11
N ILE A 34 -11.67 -1.27 13.03
CA ILE A 34 -10.81 -1.12 11.85
C ILE A 34 -11.46 -0.12 10.89
N PRO A 35 -10.74 0.94 10.45
CA PRO A 35 -11.30 1.93 9.56
C PRO A 35 -11.61 1.31 8.19
N ALA A 36 -12.78 1.65 7.63
CA ALA A 36 -13.17 1.21 6.31
C ALA A 36 -12.58 2.12 5.22
N PRO A 37 -12.33 1.62 4.00
CA PRO A 37 -11.70 2.41 2.94
C PRO A 37 -12.57 3.57 2.42
N PHE A 38 -13.85 3.61 2.81
CA PHE A 38 -14.85 4.61 2.44
C PHE A 38 -15.18 5.60 3.57
N PHE A 39 -14.41 5.59 4.67
CA PHE A 39 -14.58 6.58 5.75
C PHE A 39 -14.17 7.98 5.30
N SER A 40 -14.96 8.97 5.71
CA SER A 40 -14.61 10.39 5.64
C SER A 40 -13.44 10.72 6.56
N LEU A 41 -12.80 11.87 6.34
CA LEU A 41 -11.72 12.34 7.23
C LEU A 41 -12.14 12.38 8.71
N SER A 42 -13.37 12.83 9.01
CA SER A 42 -13.88 12.93 10.38
C SER A 42 -14.03 11.56 11.07
N GLU A 43 -14.44 10.54 10.31
CA GLU A 43 -14.56 9.16 10.79
C GLU A 43 -13.19 8.53 11.01
N LEU A 44 -12.24 8.77 10.11
CA LEU A 44 -10.84 8.34 10.26
C LEU A 44 -10.22 8.93 11.53
N ILE A 45 -10.33 10.25 11.73
CA ILE A 45 -9.81 10.93 12.92
C ILE A 45 -10.44 10.37 14.19
N THR A 46 -11.76 10.16 14.19
CA THR A 46 -12.47 9.60 15.35
C THR A 46 -12.02 8.17 15.64
N ASN A 47 -11.88 7.34 14.60
CA ASN A 47 -11.43 5.96 14.72
C ASN A 47 -10.02 5.88 15.31
N PHE A 48 -9.05 6.65 14.81
CA PHE A 48 -7.68 6.68 15.33
C PHE A 48 -7.63 7.19 16.78
N LYS A 49 -8.41 8.24 17.09
CA LYS A 49 -8.50 8.78 18.47
C LYS A 49 -9.02 7.76 19.47
N ASN A 50 -9.96 6.90 19.07
CA ASN A 50 -10.47 5.82 19.93
C ASN A 50 -9.36 4.81 20.31
N HIS A 51 -8.27 4.75 19.54
CA HIS A 51 -7.09 3.93 19.82
C HIS A 51 -5.92 4.71 20.41
N GLY A 52 -6.14 5.97 20.81
CA GLY A 52 -5.12 6.83 21.39
C GLY A 52 -4.08 7.33 20.38
N LEU A 53 -4.42 7.33 19.09
CA LEU A 53 -3.63 7.89 18.01
C LEU A 53 -4.20 9.25 17.60
N ASP A 54 -3.34 10.23 17.40
CA ASP A 54 -3.76 11.58 17.00
C ASP A 54 -3.91 11.71 15.48
N GLU A 55 -4.24 12.92 15.01
CA GLU A 55 -4.43 13.20 13.59
C GLU A 55 -3.12 13.13 12.79
N LYS A 56 -1.97 13.43 13.41
CA LYS A 56 -0.66 13.25 12.77
C LYS A 56 -0.38 11.77 12.60
N ASP A 57 -0.66 10.95 13.62
CA ASP A 57 -0.55 9.48 13.53
C ASP A 57 -1.43 8.89 12.42
N LEU A 58 -2.64 9.44 12.20
CA LEU A 58 -3.50 9.06 11.07
C LEU A 58 -2.79 9.30 9.73
N VAL A 59 -2.34 10.52 9.45
CA VAL A 59 -1.71 10.87 8.16
C VAL A 59 -0.45 10.05 7.91
N VAL A 60 0.36 9.89 8.95
CA VAL A 60 1.63 9.16 8.91
C VAL A 60 1.39 7.66 8.65
N LEU A 61 0.51 7.02 9.42
CA LEU A 61 0.27 5.58 9.30
C LEU A 61 -0.43 5.21 7.99
N SER A 62 -1.24 6.12 7.44
CA SER A 62 -1.79 5.96 6.08
C SER A 62 -0.70 5.90 5.00
N GLY A 63 0.48 6.49 5.25
CA GLY A 63 1.68 6.30 4.41
C GLY A 63 2.13 4.84 4.26
N GLY A 64 1.62 3.93 5.10
CA GLY A 64 1.73 2.48 4.90
C GLY A 64 1.19 1.99 3.55
N HIS A 65 0.28 2.74 2.92
CA HIS A 65 -0.25 2.47 1.58
C HIS A 65 0.73 2.83 0.44
N SER A 66 1.94 3.32 0.73
CA SER A 66 3.03 3.41 -0.27
C SER A 66 3.42 2.03 -0.85
N ILE A 67 3.09 0.94 -0.14
CA ILE A 67 3.33 -0.44 -0.61
C ILE A 67 2.05 -1.26 -0.67
N GLY A 68 2.05 -2.25 -1.57
CA GLY A 68 0.98 -3.25 -1.66
C GLY A 68 -0.13 -2.92 -2.66
N PHE A 69 -1.24 -3.64 -2.51
CA PHE A 69 -2.34 -3.69 -3.49
C PHE A 69 -3.68 -3.68 -2.80
N ALA A 70 -4.68 -3.07 -3.43
CA ALA A 70 -6.08 -3.14 -3.04
C ALA A 70 -6.91 -3.90 -4.08
N ARG A 71 -8.01 -4.50 -3.62
CA ARG A 71 -8.97 -5.16 -4.50
C ARG A 71 -9.94 -4.13 -5.06
N CYS A 72 -10.37 -4.31 -6.31
CA CYS A 72 -11.35 -3.46 -6.98
C CYS A 72 -12.57 -3.12 -6.12
N VAL A 73 -13.11 -4.09 -5.38
CA VAL A 73 -14.26 -3.87 -4.49
C VAL A 73 -14.04 -2.78 -3.43
N THR A 74 -12.81 -2.48 -3.03
CA THR A 74 -12.53 -1.50 -1.96
C THR A 74 -12.40 -0.06 -2.48
N PHE A 75 -12.23 0.15 -3.79
CA PHE A 75 -12.08 1.48 -4.40
C PHE A 75 -13.06 1.76 -5.53
N LYS A 76 -13.90 0.79 -5.89
CA LYS A 76 -14.87 0.93 -7.00
C LYS A 76 -15.75 2.15 -6.83
N ASP A 77 -16.30 2.38 -5.64
CA ASP A 77 -17.17 3.53 -5.39
C ASP A 77 -16.42 4.85 -5.57
N HIS A 78 -15.16 4.94 -5.10
CA HIS A 78 -14.32 6.13 -5.26
C HIS A 78 -14.11 6.47 -6.74
N ILE A 79 -13.70 5.50 -7.56
CA ILE A 79 -13.38 5.76 -8.97
C ILE A 79 -14.62 6.03 -9.85
N TYR A 80 -15.83 5.69 -9.41
CA TYR A 80 -17.06 5.90 -10.19
C TYR A 80 -17.90 7.08 -9.70
N ASN A 81 -17.92 7.35 -8.39
CA ASN A 81 -18.88 8.28 -7.80
C ASN A 81 -18.24 9.55 -7.23
N ASP A 82 -16.94 9.53 -6.88
CA ASP A 82 -16.30 10.67 -6.26
C ASP A 82 -15.78 11.69 -7.27
N SER A 83 -15.65 12.93 -6.82
CA SER A 83 -15.16 14.07 -7.63
C SER A 83 -13.76 14.54 -7.23
N ASN A 84 -13.20 14.00 -6.16
CA ASN A 84 -11.87 14.34 -5.64
C ASN A 84 -10.75 13.44 -6.20
N ILE A 85 -11.00 12.71 -7.28
CA ILE A 85 -10.02 11.87 -8.01
C ILE A 85 -9.67 12.49 -9.36
N ASP A 86 -8.40 12.36 -9.80
CA ASP A 86 -7.97 12.74 -11.14
C ASP A 86 -8.75 11.93 -12.20
N PRO A 87 -9.43 12.60 -13.16
CA PRO A 87 -10.28 11.89 -14.12
C PRO A 87 -9.55 10.90 -15.01
N ASN A 88 -8.27 11.15 -15.34
CA ASN A 88 -7.48 10.24 -16.18
C ASN A 88 -7.07 9.01 -15.37
N PHE A 89 -6.66 9.20 -14.13
CA PHE A 89 -6.35 8.11 -13.20
C PHE A 89 -7.59 7.23 -12.94
N ALA A 90 -8.75 7.85 -12.66
CA ALA A 90 -10.01 7.12 -12.53
C ALA A 90 -10.35 6.32 -13.80
N GLN A 91 -10.16 6.91 -14.99
CA GLN A 91 -10.38 6.21 -16.25
C GLN A 91 -9.45 5.00 -16.43
N GLN A 92 -8.19 5.10 -16.05
CA GLN A 92 -7.24 3.98 -16.08
C GLN A 92 -7.69 2.86 -15.15
N LEU A 93 -8.09 3.19 -13.92
CA LEU A 93 -8.55 2.20 -12.93
C LEU A 93 -9.84 1.50 -13.38
N ARG A 94 -10.75 2.18 -14.07
CA ARG A 94 -12.00 1.59 -14.60
C ARG A 94 -11.77 0.49 -15.64
N TYR A 95 -10.60 0.45 -16.30
CA TYR A 95 -10.24 -0.67 -17.18
C TYR A 95 -9.96 -1.95 -16.39
N ILE A 96 -9.37 -1.81 -15.20
CA ILE A 96 -9.02 -2.92 -14.30
C ILE A 96 -10.20 -3.27 -13.40
N CYS A 97 -11.01 -2.28 -13.02
CA CYS A 97 -12.13 -2.40 -12.09
C CYS A 97 -13.45 -2.03 -12.80
N PRO A 98 -14.05 -2.96 -13.58
CA PRO A 98 -15.29 -2.71 -14.29
C PRO A 98 -16.46 -2.49 -13.33
N THR A 99 -17.50 -1.78 -13.80
CA THR A 99 -18.72 -1.50 -13.01
C THR A 99 -19.36 -2.80 -12.50
N ASN A 100 -19.41 -3.83 -13.35
CA ASN A 100 -19.99 -5.14 -13.02
C ASN A 100 -18.90 -6.21 -12.96
N GLY A 101 -18.81 -6.92 -11.85
CA GLY A 101 -17.79 -7.95 -11.62
C GLY A 101 -16.39 -7.38 -11.40
N GLY A 102 -15.37 -8.22 -11.53
CA GLY A 102 -13.96 -7.82 -11.38
C GLY A 102 -13.53 -7.47 -9.94
N ASP A 103 -14.36 -7.74 -8.94
CA ASP A 103 -14.16 -7.34 -7.54
C ASP A 103 -12.84 -7.82 -6.91
N SER A 104 -12.26 -8.90 -7.46
CA SER A 104 -10.97 -9.46 -7.01
C SER A 104 -9.76 -8.94 -7.78
N ASN A 105 -9.95 -8.13 -8.83
CA ASN A 105 -8.85 -7.54 -9.56
C ASN A 105 -8.05 -6.62 -8.65
N LEU A 106 -6.72 -6.68 -8.74
CA LEU A 106 -5.82 -5.91 -7.90
C LEU A 106 -5.37 -4.65 -8.62
N SER A 107 -5.19 -3.58 -7.86
CA SER A 107 -4.50 -2.37 -8.30
C SER A 107 -3.53 -1.95 -7.22
N PRO A 108 -2.34 -1.43 -7.61
CA PRO A 108 -1.35 -0.99 -6.65
C PRO A 108 -1.88 0.24 -5.86
N LEU A 109 -1.64 0.28 -4.56
CA LEU A 109 -2.02 1.43 -3.72
C LEU A 109 -1.20 2.69 -4.06
N ASP A 110 0.01 2.51 -4.57
CA ASP A 110 0.93 3.55 -5.05
C ASP A 110 1.64 3.08 -6.33
N SER A 111 1.98 4.01 -7.21
CA SER A 111 2.86 3.84 -8.36
C SER A 111 4.16 3.06 -8.07
N THR A 112 4.69 3.16 -6.85
CA THR A 112 5.89 2.46 -6.36
C THR A 112 5.55 1.30 -5.40
N ALA A 113 4.50 0.51 -5.65
CA ALA A 113 3.96 -0.54 -4.76
C ALA A 113 4.93 -1.54 -4.08
N ALA A 114 6.18 -1.66 -4.54
CA ALA A 114 7.22 -2.49 -3.94
C ALA A 114 8.34 -1.70 -3.25
N LYS A 115 8.14 -0.39 -3.03
CA LYS A 115 9.09 0.51 -2.38
C LYS A 115 8.33 1.41 -1.42
N PHE A 116 8.80 1.44 -0.17
CA PHE A 116 8.25 2.29 0.86
C PHE A 116 8.89 3.68 0.75
N ASP A 117 8.15 4.65 0.21
CA ASP A 117 8.61 6.03 0.00
C ASP A 117 7.48 7.04 0.12
N ILE A 118 7.76 8.31 -0.20
CA ILE A 118 6.81 9.41 -0.09
C ILE A 118 5.90 9.58 -1.31
N ASN A 119 6.00 8.72 -2.33
CA ASN A 119 5.16 8.85 -3.53
C ASN A 119 3.67 8.77 -3.21
N TYR A 120 3.30 8.04 -2.15
CA TYR A 120 1.95 8.03 -1.60
C TYR A 120 1.41 9.46 -1.41
N TYR A 121 2.13 10.31 -0.69
CA TYR A 121 1.72 11.70 -0.44
C TYR A 121 1.73 12.55 -1.73
N SER A 122 2.75 12.37 -2.58
CA SER A 122 2.80 13.01 -3.90
C SER A 122 1.59 12.66 -4.78
N ASN A 123 1.07 11.43 -4.68
CA ASN A 123 -0.14 11.00 -5.39
C ASN A 123 -1.38 11.69 -4.83
N LEU A 124 -1.51 11.81 -3.50
CA LEU A 124 -2.66 12.49 -2.88
C LEU A 124 -2.77 13.95 -3.33
N VAL A 125 -1.63 14.66 -3.38
CA VAL A 125 -1.55 16.05 -3.89
C VAL A 125 -2.02 16.15 -5.34
N GLN A 126 -1.74 15.11 -6.15
CA GLN A 126 -2.18 15.00 -7.55
C GLN A 126 -3.58 14.42 -7.73
N LYS A 127 -4.33 14.18 -6.65
CA LYS A 127 -5.64 13.50 -6.66
C LYS A 127 -5.60 12.07 -7.20
N LYS A 128 -4.51 11.35 -6.92
CA LYS A 128 -4.26 9.97 -7.34
C LYS A 128 -4.25 8.99 -6.16
N GLY A 129 -4.93 9.32 -5.05
CA GLY A 129 -5.22 8.34 -4.00
C GLY A 129 -6.11 7.22 -4.55
N LEU A 130 -5.82 5.96 -4.21
CA LEU A 130 -6.60 4.82 -4.71
C LEU A 130 -7.91 4.66 -3.92
N LEU A 131 -7.85 4.73 -2.59
CA LEU A 131 -9.03 4.59 -1.74
C LEU A 131 -9.66 5.95 -1.48
N HIS A 132 -10.97 5.97 -1.22
CA HIS A 132 -11.66 7.20 -0.78
C HIS A 132 -10.98 7.78 0.48
N SER A 133 -10.77 6.93 1.49
CA SER A 133 -10.05 7.29 2.72
C SER A 133 -8.64 7.84 2.52
N ASP A 134 -7.92 7.43 1.46
CA ASP A 134 -6.62 8.01 1.13
C ASP A 134 -6.79 9.45 0.67
N GLN A 135 -7.70 9.66 -0.28
CA GLN A 135 -7.90 10.98 -0.88
C GLN A 135 -8.55 11.98 0.07
N GLU A 136 -9.28 11.51 1.09
CA GLU A 136 -9.82 12.33 2.17
C GLU A 136 -8.73 13.00 3.03
N LEU A 137 -7.49 12.49 3.04
CA LEU A 137 -6.37 13.15 3.73
C LEU A 137 -5.92 14.42 3.01
N PHE A 138 -6.26 14.59 1.73
CA PHE A 138 -5.93 15.76 0.92
C PHE A 138 -7.15 16.24 0.12
N ASN A 139 -8.04 16.96 0.79
CA ASN A 139 -9.32 17.38 0.23
C ASN A 139 -9.78 18.76 0.76
N GLY A 140 -8.82 19.63 1.11
CA GLY A 140 -9.11 20.95 1.71
C GLY A 140 -9.37 20.88 3.21
N GLY A 141 -8.86 19.84 3.88
CA GLY A 141 -9.08 19.55 5.29
C GLY A 141 -7.92 19.96 6.21
N SER A 142 -8.02 19.57 7.48
CA SER A 142 -7.00 19.82 8.51
C SER A 142 -5.70 19.05 8.30
N THR A 143 -5.71 17.99 7.48
CA THR A 143 -4.56 17.13 7.19
C THR A 143 -3.74 17.57 5.98
N ASP A 144 -4.24 18.53 5.18
CA ASP A 144 -3.61 18.94 3.91
C ASP A 144 -2.17 19.44 4.08
N GLU A 145 -1.87 20.15 5.18
CA GLU A 145 -0.53 20.68 5.46
C GLU A 145 0.47 19.55 5.74
N LEU A 146 0.08 18.54 6.54
CA LEU A 146 0.90 17.37 6.83
C LEU A 146 1.15 16.52 5.57
N VAL A 147 0.12 16.36 4.71
CA VAL A 147 0.29 15.63 3.44
C VAL A 147 1.30 16.35 2.53
N LYS A 148 1.26 17.68 2.46
CA LYS A 148 2.24 18.45 1.68
C LYS A 148 3.65 18.32 2.26
N GLU A 149 3.80 18.43 3.57
CA GLU A 149 5.07 18.26 4.27
C GLU A 149 5.72 16.91 3.92
N TYR A 150 5.00 15.80 4.09
CA TYR A 150 5.54 14.48 3.76
C TYR A 150 5.68 14.23 2.26
N SER A 151 5.00 14.99 1.40
CA SER A 151 5.22 14.90 -0.05
C SER A 151 6.56 15.49 -0.51
N ASP A 152 7.18 16.32 0.33
CA ASP A 152 8.46 16.99 0.04
C ASP A 152 9.61 16.50 0.96
N ASP A 153 9.30 16.03 2.18
CA ASP A 153 10.30 15.62 3.17
C ASP A 153 10.21 14.13 3.52
N THR A 154 11.15 13.35 2.95
CA THR A 154 11.26 11.91 3.25
C THR A 154 11.73 11.64 4.66
N GLU A 155 12.61 12.48 5.21
CA GLU A 155 13.22 12.24 6.51
C GLU A 155 12.19 12.45 7.63
N ASP A 156 11.39 13.52 7.54
CA ASP A 156 10.32 13.79 8.50
C ASP A 156 9.25 12.70 8.49
N PHE A 157 8.79 12.28 7.29
CA PHE A 157 7.89 11.14 7.15
C PHE A 157 8.45 9.88 7.81
N TYR A 158 9.72 9.56 7.57
CA TYR A 158 10.34 8.34 8.07
C TYR A 158 10.51 8.36 9.59
N GLU A 159 10.88 9.50 10.18
CA GLU A 159 10.96 9.67 11.62
C GLU A 159 9.59 9.51 12.28
N ASP A 160 8.58 10.21 11.76
CA ASP A 160 7.24 10.13 12.33
C ASP A 160 6.60 8.76 12.12
N PHE A 161 6.83 8.11 10.98
CA PHE A 161 6.33 6.75 10.75
C PHE A 161 6.89 5.77 11.77
N ALA A 162 8.18 5.86 12.09
CA ALA A 162 8.79 5.08 13.16
C ALA A 162 8.13 5.37 14.52
N ASN A 163 7.87 6.64 14.84
CA ASN A 163 7.25 7.05 16.10
C ASN A 163 5.78 6.57 16.22
N SER A 164 4.97 6.76 15.17
CA SER A 164 3.58 6.32 15.12
C SER A 164 3.47 4.79 15.14
N MET A 165 4.38 4.06 14.48
CA MET A 165 4.45 2.60 14.58
C MET A 165 4.78 2.12 16.00
N ILE A 166 5.61 2.86 16.74
CA ILE A 166 5.86 2.57 18.16
C ILE A 166 4.59 2.83 18.99
N LYS A 167 3.89 3.94 18.78
CA LYS A 167 2.62 4.24 19.47
C LYS A 167 1.58 3.14 19.20
N MET A 168 1.35 2.81 17.92
CA MET A 168 0.42 1.75 17.51
C MET A 168 0.80 0.39 18.11
N GLY A 169 2.10 0.07 18.14
CA GLY A 169 2.60 -1.16 18.76
C GLY A 169 2.45 -1.25 20.28
N ASN A 170 2.05 -0.16 20.95
CA ASN A 170 1.77 -0.08 22.40
C ASN A 170 0.27 0.00 22.73
N ILE A 171 -0.62 -0.18 21.75
CA ILE A 171 -2.07 -0.23 22.02
C ILE A 171 -2.36 -1.50 22.83
N GLN A 172 -2.81 -1.30 24.07
CA GLN A 172 -3.38 -2.31 24.99
C GLN A 172 -2.67 -3.69 24.99
N PRO A 173 -1.34 -3.77 25.21
CA PRO A 173 -0.63 -5.04 25.19
C PRO A 173 -0.96 -5.90 26.40
N LEU A 174 -1.12 -7.21 26.20
CA LEU A 174 -1.06 -8.18 27.30
C LEU A 174 0.39 -8.34 27.77
N THR A 175 0.62 -8.17 29.07
CA THR A 175 1.97 -8.21 29.67
C THR A 175 2.00 -9.02 30.97
N GLY A 176 3.21 -9.32 31.46
CA GLY A 176 3.39 -10.09 32.70
C GLY A 176 2.75 -11.47 32.60
N ASN A 177 1.74 -11.72 33.44
CA ASN A 177 1.02 -13.01 33.49
C ASN A 177 -0.28 -13.02 32.67
N GLN A 178 -0.59 -11.96 31.91
CA GLN A 178 -1.78 -11.90 31.06
C GLN A 178 -1.54 -12.59 29.72
N GLY A 179 -2.49 -13.41 29.27
CA GLY A 179 -2.35 -14.15 28.00
C GLY A 179 -1.26 -15.24 28.05
N GLU A 180 -0.76 -15.65 26.89
CA GLU A 180 0.16 -16.78 26.75
C GLU A 180 1.30 -16.52 25.76
N ILE A 181 2.29 -17.43 25.72
CA ILE A 181 3.28 -17.49 24.63
C ILE A 181 2.87 -18.67 23.77
N ARG A 182 2.28 -18.42 22.60
CA ARG A 182 1.85 -19.52 21.73
C ARG A 182 3.05 -20.19 21.08
N VAL A 183 3.06 -21.52 21.12
CA VAL A 183 4.06 -22.33 20.40
C VAL A 183 3.71 -22.44 18.91
N ASN A 184 2.43 -22.26 18.57
CA ASN A 184 1.94 -22.23 17.21
C ASN A 184 0.97 -21.04 17.04
N THR A 185 1.19 -20.21 16.01
CA THR A 185 0.37 -19.02 15.73
C THR A 185 -1.00 -19.35 15.12
N LEU A 186 -1.28 -20.64 14.89
CA LEU A 186 -2.58 -21.25 14.60
C LEU A 186 -2.79 -22.44 15.58
N PRO A 187 -3.99 -22.90 15.99
CA PRO A 187 -5.30 -22.28 16.14
C PRO A 187 -5.81 -22.32 17.61
N VAL A 188 -6.72 -21.41 18.00
CA VAL A 188 -7.61 -21.63 19.17
C VAL A 188 -9.03 -21.26 18.76
N CYS A 189 -9.65 -22.06 17.88
CA CYS A 189 -11.10 -22.14 17.91
C CYS A 189 -11.43 -22.91 19.18
N PHE A 190 -11.89 -22.19 20.22
CA PHE A 190 -12.57 -22.86 21.31
C PHE A 190 -13.69 -23.71 20.70
N SER A 191 -13.63 -25.01 20.98
CA SER A 191 -14.74 -25.93 20.80
C SER A 191 -15.93 -25.39 21.60
N ASP A 192 -16.83 -24.73 20.90
CA ASP A 192 -18.16 -24.40 21.42
C ASP A 192 -18.90 -25.73 21.69
N PRO A 193 -19.29 -26.03 22.94
CA PRO A 193 -20.06 -27.23 23.26
C PRO A 193 -21.50 -27.20 22.69
N SER A 194 -21.96 -26.08 22.10
CA SER A 194 -23.35 -25.91 21.67
C SER A 194 -23.64 -26.31 20.22
N VAL A 195 -22.63 -26.70 19.43
CA VAL A 195 -22.83 -27.27 18.07
C VAL A 195 -22.51 -28.75 18.01
N ASN A 196 -23.01 -29.52 18.97
CA ASN A 196 -22.95 -30.98 18.92
C ASN A 196 -24.30 -31.54 18.45
N SER A 197 -24.59 -31.42 17.15
CA SER A 197 -25.72 -32.16 16.54
C SER A 197 -25.64 -32.39 15.03
N PHE A 198 -24.51 -32.16 14.34
CA PHE A 198 -24.46 -32.38 12.88
C PHE A 198 -23.12 -32.87 12.32
N PHE A 199 -22.41 -33.78 12.98
CA PHE A 199 -21.41 -34.61 12.29
C PHE A 199 -21.38 -36.04 12.85
N SER A 200 -22.46 -36.78 12.61
CA SER A 200 -22.44 -38.24 12.56
C SER A 200 -22.72 -38.67 11.13
N ALA A 201 -21.66 -38.79 10.33
CA ALA A 201 -21.68 -39.62 9.13
C ALA A 201 -20.23 -40.07 8.80
N PRO A 202 -19.88 -41.35 9.03
CA PRO A 202 -18.65 -41.90 8.48
C PRO A 202 -18.88 -42.23 7.01
N SER A 203 -18.05 -41.69 6.11
CA SER A 203 -18.00 -42.15 4.71
C SER A 203 -16.95 -43.26 4.55
N PRO A 204 -17.13 -44.17 3.57
CA PRO A 204 -16.83 -45.59 3.72
C PRO A 204 -15.46 -46.00 3.18
N ASN A 205 -14.95 -47.14 3.67
CA ASN A 205 -13.78 -47.81 3.12
C ASN A 205 -14.18 -48.82 2.02
N LEU A 206 -13.23 -49.07 1.11
CA LEU A 206 -13.33 -49.78 -0.16
C LEU A 206 -13.71 -51.27 -0.07
N TYR A 207 -14.14 -51.78 -1.24
CA TYR A 207 -14.16 -53.16 -1.77
C TYR A 207 -15.48 -53.95 -1.73
N THR A 208 -16.01 -54.19 -2.95
CA THR A 208 -16.61 -55.44 -3.52
C THR A 208 -17.74 -55.04 -4.51
N LEU A 209 -17.44 -54.85 -5.80
CA LEU A 209 -17.45 -55.80 -6.92
C LEU A 209 -18.83 -56.03 -7.61
N LEU A 210 -18.77 -55.81 -8.94
CA LEU A 210 -19.44 -56.52 -10.04
C LEU A 210 -20.82 -56.02 -10.55
N ASN A 211 -20.70 -55.40 -11.73
CA ASN A 211 -21.45 -55.65 -12.97
C ASN A 211 -22.99 -55.50 -12.97
N LEU A 212 -23.50 -54.60 -13.83
CA LEU A 212 -24.07 -54.97 -15.14
C LEU A 212 -24.58 -53.74 -15.93
N ARG A 213 -24.07 -53.62 -17.17
CA ARG A 213 -24.79 -53.27 -18.42
C ARG A 213 -25.12 -51.79 -18.79
N SER A 214 -24.19 -51.19 -19.56
CA SER A 214 -24.26 -50.65 -20.95
C SER A 214 -25.49 -49.84 -21.50
N PRO A 215 -25.44 -49.21 -22.70
CA PRO A 215 -25.37 -47.75 -22.89
C PRO A 215 -26.39 -47.14 -23.90
N SER A 216 -26.58 -45.82 -23.91
CA SER A 216 -27.12 -45.08 -25.09
C SER A 216 -26.64 -43.62 -25.04
N GLU A 217 -25.68 -43.28 -25.89
CA GLU A 217 -25.81 -42.45 -27.12
C GLU A 217 -25.62 -40.94 -26.85
N PHE A 218 -24.45 -40.35 -27.14
CA PHE A 218 -23.87 -39.94 -28.43
C PHE A 218 -24.33 -38.56 -28.92
N GLY A 219 -23.42 -37.58 -28.85
CA GLY A 219 -23.52 -36.27 -29.49
C GLY A 219 -22.16 -35.56 -29.49
N ARG A 220 -21.43 -35.67 -30.61
CA ARG A 220 -20.07 -35.17 -30.86
C ARG A 220 -20.00 -33.62 -30.93
N HIS A 221 -18.93 -33.06 -30.35
CA HIS A 221 -17.88 -32.18 -30.92
C HIS A 221 -18.09 -31.47 -32.28
N PRO A 222 -17.42 -30.31 -32.60
CA PRO A 222 -15.97 -30.11 -32.33
C PRO A 222 -15.42 -28.69 -32.02
N ASN A 223 -14.27 -28.73 -31.34
CA ASN A 223 -13.03 -27.93 -31.44
C ASN A 223 -13.04 -26.44 -31.79
N SER A 224 -12.36 -25.66 -30.94
CA SER A 224 -11.05 -25.14 -31.35
C SER A 224 -10.05 -25.18 -30.19
N GLN A 225 -8.91 -25.81 -30.45
CA GLN A 225 -7.69 -25.66 -29.66
C GLN A 225 -7.08 -24.31 -29.99
N LEU A 226 -6.55 -23.62 -28.99
CA LEU A 226 -5.27 -22.93 -29.12
C LEU A 226 -4.62 -22.81 -27.75
N THR A 227 -3.59 -23.60 -27.59
CA THR A 227 -2.49 -23.48 -26.64
C THR A 227 -1.91 -22.05 -26.71
N GLN A 228 -1.83 -21.35 -25.59
CA GLN A 228 -0.79 -20.36 -25.37
C GLN A 228 -0.10 -20.62 -24.04
N GLN A 229 1.08 -21.23 -24.20
CA GLN A 229 2.19 -21.19 -23.27
C GLN A 229 2.62 -19.73 -23.12
N ILE A 230 2.39 -19.11 -21.96
CA ILE A 230 3.10 -17.87 -21.63
C ILE A 230 4.44 -18.29 -21.01
N LEU A 231 5.47 -18.16 -21.83
CA LEU A 231 6.87 -18.22 -21.46
C LEU A 231 7.17 -16.99 -20.58
N PHE A 232 7.58 -17.22 -19.33
CA PHE A 232 8.21 -16.18 -18.52
C PHE A 232 9.63 -15.97 -19.04
N ASP A 233 9.78 -15.11 -20.05
CA ASP A 233 11.07 -14.50 -20.34
C ASP A 233 11.27 -13.30 -19.41
N SER A 234 12.26 -13.43 -18.52
CA SER A 234 12.78 -12.31 -17.72
C SER A 234 13.40 -11.27 -18.66
N PRO A 235 13.14 -9.96 -18.49
CA PRO A 235 13.95 -8.95 -19.16
C PRO A 235 15.36 -9.00 -18.55
N LYS A 236 16.35 -9.40 -19.36
CA LYS A 236 17.75 -9.08 -19.07
C LYS A 236 17.89 -7.56 -19.18
N SER A 237 18.40 -6.94 -18.12
CA SER A 237 18.72 -5.54 -18.05
C SER A 237 19.90 -5.20 -18.97
N ASP A 238 19.63 -4.56 -20.10
CA ASP A 238 20.66 -3.91 -20.90
C ASP A 238 21.06 -2.59 -20.24
N SER A 239 21.95 -2.68 -19.26
CA SER A 239 22.50 -1.59 -18.45
C SER A 239 23.52 -0.71 -19.19
N ASN A 240 23.62 -0.80 -20.52
CA ASN A 240 24.63 -0.09 -21.32
C ASN A 240 24.09 1.06 -22.18
N SER A 241 22.78 1.20 -22.39
CA SER A 241 22.23 2.32 -23.17
C SER A 241 21.96 3.58 -22.33
N GLU A 242 21.64 3.42 -21.05
CA GLU A 242 21.39 4.57 -20.14
C GLU A 242 22.68 5.26 -19.66
N ILE A 243 23.83 4.58 -19.73
CA ILE A 243 25.12 5.15 -19.33
C ILE A 243 25.65 6.13 -20.39
N GLN A 244 25.38 5.91 -21.68
CA GLN A 244 25.85 6.80 -22.75
C GLN A 244 25.09 8.14 -22.79
N GLU A 245 23.79 8.14 -22.45
CA GLU A 245 22.99 9.38 -22.45
C GLU A 245 23.33 10.29 -21.25
N GLN A 246 23.76 9.71 -20.13
CA GLN A 246 24.17 10.48 -18.94
C GLN A 246 25.59 11.06 -19.07
N GLU A 247 26.50 10.42 -19.80
CA GLU A 247 27.84 10.98 -20.04
C GLU A 247 27.85 12.17 -21.02
N GLU A 248 26.92 12.22 -21.97
CA GLU A 248 26.80 13.33 -22.93
C GLU A 248 26.16 14.58 -22.28
N GLN A 249 25.23 14.40 -21.35
CA GLN A 249 24.68 15.50 -20.54
C GLN A 249 25.67 16.06 -19.52
N LYS A 250 26.59 15.23 -18.99
CA LYS A 250 27.63 15.69 -18.05
C LYS A 250 28.70 16.54 -18.76
N ARG A 251 29.05 16.19 -20.01
CA ARG A 251 30.02 16.95 -20.82
C ARG A 251 29.49 18.32 -21.29
N SER A 252 28.17 18.51 -21.35
CA SER A 252 27.54 19.79 -21.69
C SER A 252 27.54 20.80 -20.53
N LYS A 253 27.51 20.34 -19.27
CA LYS A 253 27.52 21.21 -18.08
C LYS A 253 28.89 21.76 -17.70
N ASP A 254 29.98 21.08 -18.09
CA ASP A 254 31.35 21.52 -17.78
C ASP A 254 31.87 22.66 -18.68
N LEU A 255 31.18 22.98 -19.78
CA LEU A 255 31.56 24.07 -20.70
C LEU A 255 31.06 25.46 -20.28
N ASP A 256 30.17 25.57 -19.29
CA ASP A 256 29.63 26.87 -18.83
C ASP A 256 30.43 27.50 -17.67
N HIS A 257 31.36 26.75 -17.06
CA HIS A 257 32.17 27.23 -15.93
C HIS A 257 33.52 27.86 -16.30
N SER A 258 33.83 28.05 -17.58
CA SER A 258 35.11 28.61 -18.04
C SER A 258 35.00 29.86 -18.91
N LYS A 259 34.25 30.89 -18.47
CA LYS A 259 34.37 32.26 -19.01
C LYS A 259 35.13 33.19 -18.07
N PRO A 260 36.19 33.89 -18.53
CA PRO A 260 36.95 34.82 -17.69
C PRO A 260 36.16 36.12 -17.45
N ARG A 261 36.13 36.59 -16.19
CA ARG A 261 35.59 37.90 -15.80
C ARG A 261 36.38 39.02 -16.47
N ARG A 262 35.73 39.80 -17.35
CA ARG A 262 36.27 41.09 -17.85
C ARG A 262 36.25 42.13 -16.73
N ASN A 263 37.42 42.65 -16.41
CA ASN A 263 37.62 43.73 -15.45
C ASN A 263 37.42 45.09 -16.16
N THR A 264 36.37 45.84 -15.84
CA THR A 264 36.13 47.18 -16.37
C THR A 264 36.72 48.23 -15.41
N ARG A 265 37.86 48.81 -15.79
CA ARG A 265 38.40 50.02 -15.14
C ARG A 265 37.53 51.23 -15.51
N LYS A 266 37.02 51.94 -14.50
CA LYS A 266 36.44 53.29 -14.63
C LYS A 266 37.54 54.31 -14.97
N PRO A 267 37.28 55.31 -15.84
CA PRO A 267 38.19 56.45 -16.00
C PRO A 267 37.89 57.50 -14.93
N THR A 268 38.93 57.95 -14.23
CA THR A 268 38.90 59.18 -13.43
C THR A 268 39.12 60.37 -14.35
N ARG A 269 38.19 61.33 -14.32
CA ARG A 269 38.31 62.62 -15.01
C ARG A 269 38.88 63.64 -14.03
N PHE A 270 40.06 64.15 -14.36
CA PHE A 270 40.77 65.24 -13.72
C PHE A 270 40.07 66.58 -14.00
N ASN A 271 39.88 67.41 -12.98
CA ASN A 271 39.67 68.85 -13.08
C ASN A 271 40.45 69.51 -11.94
N ASP A 272 41.35 70.44 -12.29
CA ASP A 272 41.54 71.79 -11.70
C ASP A 272 43.01 72.27 -11.84
N ILE A 273 43.25 73.29 -12.68
CA ILE A 273 43.53 74.71 -12.35
C ILE A 273 45.01 74.99 -11.97
N VAL A 274 45.79 75.48 -12.95
CA VAL A 274 46.52 76.77 -13.09
C VAL A 274 47.48 76.64 -14.27
#